data_AF-A0A956ZBJ3-F1
#
_entry.id   AF-A0A956ZBJ3-F1
#
_cell.length_a   1.000
_cell.length_b   1.000
_cell.length_c   1.000
_cell.angle_alpha   90.00
_cell.angle_beta   90.00
_cell.angle_gamma   90.00
#
_symmetry.space_group_name_H-M   'P 1'
#
loop_
_entity.id
_entity.type
_entity.pdbx_description
1 polymer ?
#
loop_
_entity_poly.entity_id
_entity_poly.type
_entity_poly.pdbx_seq_one_letter_code
_entity_poly.pdbx_strand_id
1 'polypeptide(L)'
;MKEPVGVKRLQVETQILDKALRISLEEKDSDGMLASAQELFYLYPDLAPPSDSEAAPESCYDLLSVEKDSNDNMVLAAYLKAAKNILRENEDPRDDPTGFFKILNAGITLRKPRLRRSHDLTLARRKLQSEKRITGDGSFAPTEDAESISFDPEDNTMFVSMPMTTGLPKLLRAMMISNFISSAEVQALLNQMRRYPDIPVEELALDAQYVTNEDLKRFMVIASRWDHFKP
;
A
#
# COMPACT_ATOMS: atom_id res chain seq x y z
N MET A 1 -22.51 11.64 -5.35
CA MET A 1 -22.51 11.73 -3.87
C MET A 1 -21.36 12.64 -3.47
N LYS A 2 -21.55 13.59 -2.55
CA LYS A 2 -20.43 14.37 -2.02
C LYS A 2 -19.58 13.42 -1.18
N GLU A 3 -18.30 13.30 -1.50
CA GLU A 3 -17.37 12.57 -0.64
C GLU A 3 -17.40 13.17 0.77
N PRO A 4 -17.59 12.32 1.80
CA PRO A 4 -17.60 12.77 3.17
C PRO A 4 -16.23 13.31 3.58
N VAL A 5 -16.26 14.30 4.47
CA VAL A 5 -15.08 15.08 4.86
C VAL A 5 -13.97 14.19 5.44
N GLY A 6 -14.33 13.12 6.15
CA GLY A 6 -13.39 12.17 6.73
C GLY A 6 -12.58 11.40 5.69
N VAL A 7 -13.22 10.87 4.64
CA VAL A 7 -12.52 10.13 3.56
C VAL A 7 -11.51 11.02 2.85
N LYS A 8 -11.90 12.28 2.57
CA LYS A 8 -10.98 13.25 1.97
C LYS A 8 -9.76 13.51 2.83
N ARG A 9 -9.94 13.56 4.15
CA ARG A 9 -8.83 13.74 5.09
C ARG A 9 -7.85 12.56 5.00
N LEU A 10 -8.34 11.32 5.09
CA LEU A 10 -7.51 10.12 4.94
C LEU A 10 -6.76 10.11 3.60
N GLN A 11 -7.44 10.43 2.49
CA GLN A 11 -6.82 10.50 1.16
C GLN A 11 -5.70 11.54 1.10
N VAL A 12 -5.93 12.74 1.65
CA VAL A 12 -4.92 13.82 1.67
C VAL A 12 -3.74 13.44 2.55
N GLU A 13 -3.97 12.93 3.76
CA GLU A 13 -2.90 12.47 4.65
C GLU A 13 -2.06 11.37 3.97
N THR A 14 -2.71 10.41 3.33
CA THR A 14 -2.04 9.34 2.59
C THR A 14 -1.22 9.88 1.41
N GLN A 15 -1.75 10.85 0.65
CA GLN A 15 -1.02 11.48 -0.46
C GLN A 15 0.20 12.26 0.03
N ILE A 16 0.11 12.93 1.19
CA ILE A 16 1.23 13.63 1.81
C ILE A 16 2.32 12.62 2.20
N LEU A 17 1.94 11.53 2.87
CA LEU A 17 2.87 10.47 3.26
C LEU A 17 3.52 9.79 2.04
N ASP A 18 2.75 9.45 1.01
CA ASP A 18 3.26 8.88 -0.25
C ASP A 18 4.29 9.83 -0.89
N LYS A 19 4.03 11.15 -0.88
CA LYS A 19 4.94 12.15 -1.43
C LYS A 19 6.20 12.30 -0.57
N ALA A 20 6.06 12.37 0.75
CA ALA A 20 7.18 12.47 1.68
C ALA A 20 8.11 11.26 1.55
N LEU A 21 7.55 10.05 1.43
CA LEU A 21 8.31 8.83 1.22
C LEU A 21 9.13 8.88 -0.08
N ARG A 22 8.54 9.34 -1.17
CA ARG A 22 9.22 9.44 -2.48
C ARG A 22 10.34 10.46 -2.47
N ILE A 23 10.12 11.63 -1.86
CA ILE A 23 11.16 12.66 -1.69
C ILE A 23 12.31 12.08 -0.86
N SER A 24 11.99 11.47 0.29
CA SER A 24 13.01 10.88 1.18
C SER A 24 13.79 9.77 0.46
N LEU A 25 13.11 8.92 -0.34
CA LEU A 25 13.75 7.89 -1.17
C LEU A 25 14.77 8.48 -2.16
N GLU A 26 14.42 9.60 -2.81
CA GLU A 26 15.25 10.30 -3.78
C GLU A 26 16.44 10.99 -3.10
N GLU A 27 16.19 11.73 -2.02
CA GLU A 27 17.22 12.46 -1.24
C GLU A 27 18.10 11.55 -0.39
N LYS A 28 17.71 10.28 -0.24
CA LYS A 28 18.36 9.30 0.62
C LYS A 28 18.32 9.65 2.11
N ASP A 29 17.25 10.32 2.54
CA ASP A 29 16.95 10.58 3.95
C ASP A 29 16.31 9.34 4.60
N SER A 30 17.13 8.55 5.31
CA SER A 30 16.70 7.35 6.01
C SER A 30 15.67 7.61 7.10
N ASP A 31 15.76 8.75 7.78
CA ASP A 31 14.90 9.05 8.92
C ASP A 31 13.50 9.48 8.42
N GLY A 32 13.45 10.33 7.38
CA GLY A 32 12.22 10.67 6.67
C GLY A 32 11.55 9.47 5.99
N MET A 33 12.35 8.55 5.43
CA MET A 33 11.86 7.28 4.90
C MET A 33 11.21 6.41 5.98
N LEU A 34 11.89 6.23 7.12
CA LEU A 34 11.40 5.40 8.21
C LEU A 34 10.07 5.93 8.76
N ALA A 35 10.01 7.23 9.07
CA ALA A 35 8.80 7.87 9.59
C ALA A 35 7.62 7.72 8.61
N SER A 36 7.82 8.06 7.34
CA SER A 36 6.76 7.97 6.33
C SER A 36 6.32 6.52 6.09
N ALA A 37 7.26 5.58 6.06
CA ALA A 37 6.98 4.17 5.82
C ALA A 37 6.26 3.51 7.00
N GLN A 38 6.60 3.86 8.25
CA GLN A 38 5.90 3.37 9.44
C GLN A 38 4.42 3.79 9.45
N GLU A 39 4.16 5.07 9.19
CA GLU A 39 2.79 5.61 9.13
C GLU A 39 1.97 4.96 8.01
N LEU A 40 2.56 4.81 6.81
CA LEU A 40 1.91 4.13 5.69
C LEU A 40 1.70 2.64 5.96
N PHE A 41 2.66 1.97 6.62
CA PHE A 41 2.55 0.56 6.98
C PHE A 41 1.52 0.33 8.08
N TYR A 42 1.35 1.28 9.01
CA TYR A 42 0.27 1.24 9.99
C TYR A 42 -1.10 1.28 9.29
N LEU A 43 -1.28 2.18 8.31
CA LEU A 43 -2.53 2.33 7.57
C LEU A 43 -2.81 1.19 6.58
N TYR A 44 -1.75 0.65 5.98
CA TYR A 44 -1.83 -0.34 4.89
C TYR A 44 -0.76 -1.45 5.06
N PRO A 45 -0.86 -2.27 6.14
CA PRO A 45 0.12 -3.32 6.42
C PRO A 45 0.17 -4.41 5.33
N ASP A 46 -0.92 -4.57 4.61
CA ASP A 46 -1.08 -5.46 3.46
C ASP A 46 -0.24 -5.07 2.24
N LEU A 47 0.16 -3.80 2.12
CA LEU A 47 0.88 -3.30 0.95
C LEU A 47 2.39 -3.53 1.02
N ALA A 48 2.90 -4.03 2.13
CA ALA A 48 4.32 -4.28 2.30
C ALA A 48 4.52 -5.79 2.57
N PRO A 49 4.56 -6.64 1.53
CA PRO A 49 4.63 -8.11 1.69
C PRO A 49 5.89 -8.53 2.46
N PRO A 50 5.87 -9.67 3.18
CA PRO A 50 7.05 -10.16 3.90
C PRO A 50 8.25 -10.34 2.97
N SER A 51 9.45 -10.14 3.51
CA SER A 51 10.74 -10.11 2.79
C SER A 51 11.21 -11.49 2.31
N ASP A 52 10.32 -12.32 1.77
CA ASP A 52 10.62 -13.70 1.36
C ASP A 52 11.28 -13.80 -0.03
N SER A 53 11.60 -12.67 -0.66
CA SER A 53 12.20 -12.59 -2.00
C SER A 53 13.68 -12.18 -1.91
N GLU A 54 14.58 -13.15 -2.08
CA GLU A 54 16.04 -12.94 -2.21
C GLU A 54 16.43 -12.02 -3.39
N ALA A 55 15.59 -11.93 -4.42
CA ALA A 55 15.80 -11.01 -5.52
C ALA A 55 15.30 -9.62 -5.16
N ALA A 56 16.09 -8.58 -5.45
CA ALA A 56 15.60 -7.22 -5.38
C ALA A 56 14.64 -6.93 -6.57
N PRO A 57 13.33 -6.61 -6.40
CA PRO A 57 12.60 -5.70 -7.27
C PRO A 57 13.47 -4.58 -7.77
N GLU A 58 13.71 -4.68 -9.07
CA GLU A 58 14.18 -3.62 -9.92
C GLU A 58 13.21 -2.43 -9.76
N SER A 59 13.76 -1.24 -9.54
CA SER A 59 12.96 -0.02 -9.37
C SER A 59 12.17 0.24 -10.66
N CYS A 60 10.85 0.27 -10.56
CA CYS A 60 9.98 0.62 -11.70
C CYS A 60 10.25 2.05 -12.21
N TYR A 61 10.73 2.93 -11.33
CA TYR A 61 11.13 4.30 -11.68
C TYR A 61 12.37 4.30 -12.58
N ASP A 62 13.36 3.48 -12.24
CA ASP A 62 14.62 3.38 -12.98
C ASP A 62 14.36 2.73 -14.35
N LEU A 63 13.52 1.68 -14.39
CA LEU A 63 13.08 1.02 -15.62
C LEU A 63 12.39 1.96 -16.61
N LEU A 64 11.56 2.88 -16.12
CA LEU A 64 10.89 3.87 -16.96
C LEU A 64 11.68 5.18 -17.12
N SER A 65 12.83 5.29 -16.45
CA SER A 65 13.65 6.51 -16.39
C SER A 65 12.83 7.74 -16.00
N VAL A 66 12.08 7.63 -14.90
CA VAL A 66 11.21 8.68 -14.36
C VAL A 66 11.52 8.93 -12.89
N GLU A 67 11.44 10.18 -12.44
CA GLU A 67 11.68 10.55 -11.05
C GLU A 67 10.61 9.97 -10.12
N LYS A 68 10.99 9.67 -8.87
CA LYS A 68 10.09 9.01 -7.91
C LYS A 68 8.88 9.86 -7.54
N ASP A 69 9.04 11.18 -7.48
CA ASP A 69 8.01 12.16 -7.13
C ASP A 69 7.15 12.61 -8.33
N SER A 70 7.41 12.07 -9.52
CA SER A 70 6.70 12.43 -10.74
C SER A 70 5.20 12.19 -10.66
N ASN A 71 4.43 13.11 -11.22
CA ASN A 71 2.97 12.99 -11.34
C ASN A 71 2.56 11.90 -12.35
N ASP A 72 1.29 11.50 -12.32
CA ASP A 72 0.76 10.40 -13.14
C ASP A 72 0.89 10.63 -14.65
N ASN A 73 0.81 11.88 -15.11
CA ASN A 73 0.96 12.22 -16.53
C ASN A 73 2.41 12.02 -17.00
N MET A 74 3.39 12.38 -16.17
CA MET A 74 4.80 12.15 -16.43
C MET A 74 5.14 10.66 -16.46
N VAL A 75 4.60 9.90 -15.51
CA VAL A 75 4.72 8.43 -15.48
C VAL A 75 4.11 7.81 -16.74
N LEU A 76 2.92 8.27 -17.16
CA LEU A 76 2.28 7.79 -18.39
C LEU A 76 3.12 8.10 -19.62
N ALA A 77 3.65 9.32 -19.74
CA ALA A 77 4.49 9.72 -20.85
C ALA A 77 5.79 8.89 -20.91
N ALA A 78 6.44 8.67 -19.76
CA ALA A 78 7.64 7.84 -19.64
C ALA A 78 7.36 6.38 -20.03
N TYR A 79 6.26 5.80 -19.54
CA TYR A 79 5.80 4.47 -19.91
C TYR A 79 5.58 4.34 -21.42
N LEU A 80 4.84 5.27 -22.04
CA LEU A 80 4.56 5.24 -23.48
C LEU A 80 5.86 5.38 -24.31
N LYS A 81 6.81 6.20 -23.84
CA LYS A 81 8.13 6.34 -24.46
C LYS A 81 8.92 5.04 -24.39
N ALA A 82 8.99 4.41 -23.21
CA ALA A 82 9.69 3.13 -23.02
C ALA A 82 9.07 2.01 -23.87
N ALA A 83 7.74 1.89 -23.85
CA ALA A 83 7.03 0.90 -24.66
C ALA A 83 7.27 1.10 -26.17
N LYS A 84 7.27 2.35 -26.64
CA LYS A 84 7.54 2.68 -28.04
C LYS A 84 8.97 2.38 -28.45
N ASN A 85 9.94 2.56 -27.56
CA ASN A 85 11.35 2.23 -27.85
C ASN A 85 11.53 0.72 -28.02
N ILE A 86 10.94 -0.10 -27.15
CA ILE A 86 10.98 -1.56 -27.29
C ILE A 86 10.38 -2.02 -28.63
N LEU A 87 9.25 -1.44 -29.04
CA LEU A 87 8.60 -1.78 -30.32
C LEU A 87 9.36 -1.26 -31.56
N ARG A 88 10.34 -0.37 -31.37
CA ARG A 88 11.21 0.11 -32.45
C ARG A 88 12.49 -0.71 -32.56
N GLU A 89 12.99 -1.17 -31.43
CA GLU A 89 14.22 -1.97 -31.34
C GLU A 89 13.96 -3.45 -31.68
N ASN A 90 12.75 -3.95 -31.41
CA ASN A 90 12.31 -5.30 -31.77
C ASN A 90 11.19 -5.20 -32.82
N GLU A 91 11.41 -5.78 -34.01
CA GLU A 91 10.40 -5.81 -35.08
C GLU A 91 9.19 -6.69 -34.69
N ASP A 92 9.40 -7.76 -33.91
CA ASP A 92 8.32 -8.55 -33.30
C ASP A 92 8.38 -8.44 -31.75
N PRO A 93 7.30 -8.03 -31.06
CA PRO A 93 7.24 -8.04 -29.59
C PRO A 93 7.41 -9.43 -28.95
N ARG A 94 7.47 -10.49 -29.76
CA ARG A 94 7.80 -11.86 -29.33
C ARG A 94 9.30 -12.14 -29.23
N ASP A 95 10.15 -11.27 -29.75
CA ASP A 95 11.60 -11.45 -29.74
C ASP A 95 12.19 -11.25 -28.33
N ASP A 96 11.61 -10.32 -27.55
CA ASP A 96 11.88 -10.18 -26.11
C ASP A 96 10.57 -9.97 -25.32
N PRO A 97 9.84 -11.06 -25.03
CA PRO A 97 8.61 -10.98 -24.26
C PRO A 97 8.89 -10.52 -22.83
N THR A 98 10.04 -10.91 -22.27
CA THR A 98 10.45 -10.59 -20.90
C THR A 98 10.66 -9.10 -20.68
N GLY A 99 11.42 -8.43 -21.55
CA GLY A 99 11.64 -6.98 -21.48
C GLY A 99 10.35 -6.20 -21.71
N PHE A 100 9.53 -6.64 -22.66
CA PHE A 100 8.22 -6.02 -22.91
C PHE A 100 7.29 -6.11 -21.69
N PHE A 101 7.17 -7.30 -21.08
CA PHE A 101 6.35 -7.48 -19.88
C PHE A 101 6.90 -6.73 -18.67
N LYS A 102 8.22 -6.56 -18.53
CA LYS A 102 8.81 -5.73 -17.48
C LYS A 102 8.35 -4.27 -17.58
N ILE A 103 8.43 -3.66 -18.77
CA ILE A 103 7.97 -2.27 -18.97
C ILE A 103 6.46 -2.16 -18.80
N LEU A 104 5.69 -3.14 -19.27
CA LEU A 104 4.25 -3.20 -19.07
C LEU A 104 3.90 -3.22 -17.58
N ASN A 105 4.54 -4.10 -16.81
CA ASN A 105 4.33 -4.23 -15.37
C ASN A 105 4.74 -2.95 -14.64
N ALA A 106 5.89 -2.35 -14.98
CA ALA A 106 6.33 -1.08 -14.39
C ALA A 106 5.31 0.04 -14.63
N GLY A 107 4.80 0.15 -15.87
CA GLY A 107 3.75 1.12 -16.22
C GLY A 107 2.44 0.90 -15.47
N ILE A 108 2.02 -0.36 -15.28
CA ILE A 108 0.81 -0.69 -14.51
C ILE A 108 1.01 -0.37 -13.03
N THR A 109 2.15 -0.75 -12.46
CA THR A 109 2.49 -0.54 -11.05
C THR A 109 2.50 0.94 -10.70
N LEU A 110 3.21 1.78 -11.47
CA LEU A 110 3.31 3.21 -11.15
C LEU A 110 2.02 4.01 -11.43
N ARG A 111 1.13 3.52 -12.30
CA ARG A 111 -0.15 4.20 -12.60
C ARG A 111 -1.26 3.93 -11.61
N LYS A 112 -1.19 2.83 -10.86
CA LYS A 112 -2.20 2.48 -9.85
C LYS A 112 -1.71 2.93 -8.49
N PRO A 113 -2.37 3.89 -7.80
CA PRO A 113 -1.86 4.46 -6.55
C PRO A 113 -1.50 3.41 -5.49
N ARG A 114 -2.36 2.40 -5.33
CA ARG A 114 -2.17 1.30 -4.38
C ARG A 114 -0.95 0.43 -4.71
N LEU A 115 -0.73 0.11 -5.99
CA LEU A 115 0.45 -0.66 -6.43
C LEU A 115 1.72 0.17 -6.33
N ARG A 116 1.66 1.45 -6.70
CA ARG A 116 2.77 2.40 -6.57
C ARG A 116 3.21 2.52 -5.11
N ARG A 117 2.26 2.66 -4.17
CA ARG A 117 2.55 2.67 -2.74
C ARG A 117 3.21 1.39 -2.25
N SER A 118 2.69 0.24 -2.66
CA SER A 118 3.31 -1.06 -2.32
C SER A 118 4.75 -1.17 -2.82
N HIS A 119 5.00 -0.70 -4.04
CA HIS A 119 6.34 -0.63 -4.60
C HIS A 119 7.24 0.36 -3.83
N ASP A 120 6.74 1.55 -3.49
CA ASP A 120 7.48 2.57 -2.72
C ASP A 120 7.87 2.04 -1.33
N LEU A 121 6.95 1.37 -0.62
CA LEU A 121 7.21 0.72 0.67
C LEU A 121 8.24 -0.40 0.55
N THR A 122 8.19 -1.18 -0.53
CA THR A 122 9.16 -2.25 -0.77
C THR A 122 10.57 -1.69 -1.01
N LEU A 123 10.69 -0.60 -1.77
CA LEU A 123 11.97 0.09 -1.98
C LEU A 123 12.50 0.68 -0.66
N ALA A 124 11.63 1.36 0.11
CA ALA A 124 12.01 1.97 1.38
C ALA A 124 12.48 0.91 2.38
N ARG A 125 11.72 -0.17 2.56
CA ARG A 125 12.10 -1.27 3.47
C ARG A 125 13.49 -1.78 3.17
N ARG A 126 13.82 -2.00 1.91
CA ARG A 126 15.12 -2.55 1.53
C ARG A 126 16.26 -1.62 1.81
N LYS A 127 16.06 -0.34 1.50
CA LYS A 127 17.06 0.68 1.79
C LYS A 127 17.32 0.75 3.29
N LEU A 128 16.26 0.82 4.09
CA LEU A 128 16.34 0.81 5.55
C LEU A 128 16.95 -0.48 6.12
N GLN A 129 16.66 -1.65 5.53
CA GLN A 129 17.29 -2.92 5.89
C GLN A 129 18.79 -2.93 5.54
N SER A 130 19.17 -2.42 4.37
CA SER A 130 20.57 -2.32 3.95
C SER A 130 21.37 -1.36 4.83
N GLU A 131 20.71 -0.32 5.34
CA GLU A 131 21.26 0.67 6.27
C GLU A 131 21.13 0.22 7.74
N LYS A 132 20.58 -0.97 7.99
CA LYS A 132 20.34 -1.57 9.32
C LYS A 132 19.51 -0.70 10.27
N ARG A 133 18.62 0.12 9.72
CA ARG A 133 17.67 0.98 10.46
C ARG A 133 16.43 0.24 10.94
N ILE A 134 16.08 -0.87 10.29
CA ILE A 134 14.93 -1.72 10.65
C ILE A 134 15.32 -3.19 10.72
N THR A 135 14.51 -3.98 11.41
CA THR A 135 14.68 -5.42 11.55
C THR A 135 14.43 -6.18 10.23
N GLY A 136 15.02 -7.37 10.11
CA GLY A 136 14.86 -8.25 8.94
C GLY A 136 13.54 -9.04 8.91
N ASP A 137 12.63 -8.80 9.86
CA ASP A 137 11.36 -9.50 10.03
C ASP A 137 10.25 -9.04 9.06
N GLY A 138 10.55 -8.07 8.20
CA GLY A 138 9.60 -7.49 7.25
C GLY A 138 8.72 -6.38 7.84
N SER A 139 8.86 -6.05 9.13
CA SER A 139 8.26 -4.87 9.73
C SER A 139 9.06 -3.60 9.41
N PHE A 140 8.52 -2.44 9.80
CA PHE A 140 9.28 -1.18 9.85
C PHE A 140 9.66 -0.82 11.31
N ALA A 141 9.78 -1.81 12.19
CA ALA A 141 10.23 -1.57 13.56
C ALA A 141 11.70 -1.11 13.55
N PRO A 142 12.04 0.00 14.23
CA PRO A 142 13.40 0.47 14.30
C PRO A 142 14.25 -0.53 15.10
N THR A 143 15.51 -0.71 14.70
CA THR A 143 16.50 -1.41 15.51
C THR A 143 16.81 -0.59 16.77
N GLU A 144 17.09 -1.24 17.90
CA GLU A 144 17.34 -0.59 19.21
C GLU A 144 18.48 0.46 19.15
N ASP A 145 19.37 0.38 18.16
CA ASP A 145 20.45 1.34 17.89
C ASP A 145 19.99 2.65 17.20
N ALA A 146 18.74 2.75 16.75
CA ALA A 146 18.16 3.97 16.19
C ALA A 146 17.67 4.90 17.32
N GLU A 147 18.60 5.36 18.15
CA GLU A 147 18.33 6.41 19.14
C GLU A 147 17.91 7.71 18.44
N SER A 148 16.84 8.34 18.96
CA SER A 148 16.32 9.69 18.63
C SER A 148 15.33 9.85 17.46
N ILE A 149 14.18 9.18 17.55
CA ILE A 149 12.92 9.86 17.19
C ILE A 149 12.06 9.85 18.46
N SER A 150 11.96 11.01 19.12
CA SER A 150 10.99 11.22 20.18
C SER A 150 9.61 11.34 19.54
N PHE A 151 9.00 10.19 19.29
CA PHE A 151 7.56 10.09 19.08
C PHE A 151 6.95 9.72 20.43
N ASP A 152 5.87 10.39 20.82
CA ASP A 152 5.24 10.20 22.12
C ASP A 152 4.97 8.70 22.38
N PRO A 153 5.46 8.14 23.50
CA PRO A 153 5.38 6.70 23.78
C PRO A 153 3.95 6.19 24.00
N GLU A 154 2.93 7.05 23.96
CA GLU A 154 1.51 6.67 24.01
C GLU A 154 0.96 6.18 22.66
N ASP A 155 1.62 6.50 21.53
CA ASP A 155 1.26 6.01 20.19
C ASP A 155 2.05 4.76 19.77
N ASN A 156 2.92 4.26 20.65
CA ASN A 156 3.58 2.98 20.47
C ASN A 156 2.59 1.85 20.79
N THR A 157 1.52 1.77 20.00
CA THR A 157 0.66 0.59 19.97
C THR A 157 1.51 -0.55 19.47
N MET A 158 2.07 -1.30 20.42
CA MET A 158 2.58 -2.64 20.20
C MET A 158 1.66 -3.35 19.21
N PHE A 159 2.24 -4.00 18.21
CA PHE A 159 1.55 -4.87 17.26
C PHE A 159 0.75 -5.92 18.04
N VAL A 160 -0.48 -5.60 18.42
CA VAL A 160 -1.44 -6.57 18.92
C VAL A 160 -2.03 -7.20 17.69
N SER A 161 -1.48 -8.33 17.27
CA SER A 161 -2.18 -9.31 16.46
C SER A 161 -3.42 -9.76 17.24
N MET A 162 -4.52 -9.01 17.11
CA MET A 162 -5.74 -9.37 17.81
C MET A 162 -6.25 -10.72 17.27
N PRO A 163 -6.76 -11.61 18.14
CA PRO A 163 -7.51 -12.77 17.69
C PRO A 163 -8.76 -12.28 16.93
N MET A 164 -8.74 -12.49 15.61
CA MET A 164 -9.61 -11.93 14.57
C MET A 164 -11.11 -12.31 14.64
N THR A 165 -11.68 -12.72 15.76
CA THR A 165 -13.03 -13.34 15.75
C THR A 165 -14.06 -12.72 16.70
N THR A 166 -13.66 -11.99 17.73
CA THR A 166 -14.58 -11.37 18.69
C THR A 166 -14.56 -9.84 18.57
N GLY A 167 -15.55 -9.24 17.89
CA GLY A 167 -15.68 -7.78 17.76
C GLY A 167 -15.66 -7.19 16.34
N LEU A 168 -15.26 -7.97 15.32
CA LEU A 168 -15.26 -7.47 13.92
C LEU A 168 -16.65 -6.99 13.44
N PRO A 169 -16.74 -5.84 12.74
CA PRO A 169 -17.94 -5.42 12.02
C PRO A 169 -18.50 -6.52 11.11
N LYS A 170 -19.84 -6.63 11.05
CA LYS A 170 -20.53 -7.67 10.25
C LYS A 170 -20.10 -7.67 8.78
N LEU A 171 -19.87 -6.49 8.22
CA LEU A 171 -19.40 -6.32 6.85
C LEU A 171 -18.02 -6.95 6.64
N LEU A 172 -17.04 -6.65 7.51
CA LEU A 172 -15.69 -7.22 7.40
C LEU A 172 -15.71 -8.74 7.55
N ARG A 173 -16.54 -9.28 8.46
CA ARG A 173 -16.71 -10.74 8.60
C ARG A 173 -17.26 -11.37 7.32
N ALA A 174 -18.27 -10.74 6.69
CA ALA A 174 -18.86 -11.23 5.46
C ALA A 174 -17.84 -11.27 4.31
N MET A 175 -17.02 -10.23 4.20
CA MET A 175 -15.98 -10.14 3.18
C MET A 175 -14.85 -11.15 3.44
N MET A 176 -14.43 -11.31 4.70
CA MET A 176 -13.38 -12.25 5.09
C MET A 176 -13.81 -13.72 4.88
N ILE A 177 -15.03 -14.09 5.30
CA ILE A 177 -15.54 -15.47 5.14
C ILE A 177 -15.75 -15.82 3.67
N SER A 178 -16.06 -14.83 2.84
CA SER A 178 -16.19 -15.02 1.39
C SER A 178 -14.83 -15.07 0.66
N ASN A 179 -13.71 -15.02 1.40
CA ASN A 179 -12.35 -14.89 0.87
C ASN A 179 -12.18 -13.69 -0.09
N PHE A 180 -12.98 -12.64 0.10
CA PHE A 180 -12.92 -11.44 -0.74
C PHE A 180 -11.82 -10.49 -0.26
N ILE A 181 -11.58 -10.47 1.06
CA ILE A 181 -10.44 -9.80 1.69
C ILE A 181 -9.67 -10.78 2.55
N SER A 182 -8.36 -10.60 2.60
CA SER A 182 -7.42 -11.31 3.46
C SER A 182 -7.40 -10.75 4.88
N SER A 183 -6.76 -11.47 5.81
CA SER A 183 -6.56 -11.02 7.18
C SER A 183 -5.73 -9.72 7.27
N ALA A 184 -4.78 -9.52 6.37
CA ALA A 184 -3.97 -8.30 6.32
C ALA A 184 -4.82 -7.08 5.94
N GLU A 185 -5.75 -7.23 5.00
CA GLU A 185 -6.66 -6.17 4.56
C GLU A 185 -7.71 -5.86 5.63
N VAL A 186 -8.18 -6.88 6.36
CA VAL A 186 -9.02 -6.67 7.56
C VAL A 186 -8.27 -5.84 8.59
N GLN A 187 -6.99 -6.15 8.85
CA GLN A 187 -6.19 -5.39 9.80
C GLN A 187 -5.97 -3.95 9.35
N ALA A 188 -5.74 -3.72 8.05
CA ALA A 188 -5.64 -2.39 7.47
C ALA A 188 -6.91 -1.56 7.74
N LEU A 189 -8.08 -2.14 7.49
CA LEU A 189 -9.36 -1.48 7.75
C LEU A 189 -9.59 -1.21 9.23
N LEU A 190 -9.21 -2.13 10.12
CA LEU A 190 -9.29 -1.91 11.57
C LEU A 190 -8.38 -0.76 12.04
N ASN A 191 -7.15 -0.68 11.52
CA ASN A 191 -6.22 0.40 11.85
C ASN A 191 -6.78 1.76 11.37
N GLN A 192 -7.34 1.80 10.17
CA GLN A 192 -8.00 3.00 9.63
C GLN A 192 -9.24 3.38 10.44
N MET A 193 -10.09 2.44 10.84
CA MET A 193 -11.23 2.70 11.72
C MET A 193 -10.80 3.26 13.08
N ARG A 194 -9.69 2.78 13.63
CA ARG A 194 -9.17 3.26 14.92
C ARG A 194 -8.67 4.70 14.82
N ARG A 195 -7.97 5.03 13.73
CA ARG A 195 -7.42 6.38 13.51
C ARG A 195 -8.48 7.38 13.03
N TYR A 196 -9.49 6.90 12.32
CA TYR A 196 -10.57 7.71 11.76
C TYR A 196 -11.94 7.13 12.13
N PRO A 197 -12.35 7.25 13.42
CA PRO A 197 -13.58 6.64 13.92
C PRO A 197 -14.86 7.20 13.28
N ASP A 198 -14.78 8.41 12.72
CA ASP A 198 -15.91 9.08 12.08
C ASP A 198 -16.20 8.56 10.66
N ILE A 199 -15.30 7.74 10.09
CA ILE A 199 -15.47 7.18 8.74
C ILE A 199 -16.11 5.79 8.83
N PRO A 200 -17.26 5.56 8.19
CA PRO A 200 -17.88 4.24 8.14
C PRO A 200 -17.00 3.25 7.35
N VAL A 201 -17.02 1.98 7.75
CA VAL A 201 -16.11 0.97 7.19
C VAL A 201 -16.35 0.70 5.70
N GLU A 202 -17.58 0.93 5.24
CA GLU A 202 -17.99 0.90 3.84
C GLU A 202 -17.16 1.86 2.99
N GLU A 203 -16.96 3.07 3.50
CA GLU A 203 -16.23 4.12 2.80
C GLU A 203 -14.73 3.87 2.83
N LEU A 204 -14.21 3.38 3.95
CA LEU A 204 -12.81 2.94 4.06
C LEU A 204 -12.51 1.81 3.07
N ALA A 205 -13.40 0.83 2.94
CA ALA A 205 -13.22 -0.30 2.03
C ALA A 205 -13.25 0.12 0.55
N LEU A 206 -14.08 1.11 0.20
CA LEU A 206 -14.11 1.71 -1.14
C LEU A 206 -12.85 2.55 -1.41
N ASP A 207 -12.45 3.39 -0.46
CA ASP A 207 -11.30 4.28 -0.60
C ASP A 207 -9.99 3.50 -0.75
N ALA A 208 -9.81 2.47 0.07
CA ALA A 208 -8.65 1.58 0.00
C ALA A 208 -8.66 0.64 -1.23
N GLN A 209 -9.71 0.71 -2.07
CA GLN A 209 -9.90 -0.07 -3.29
C GLN A 209 -9.98 -1.59 -3.05
N TYR A 210 -10.45 -2.01 -1.88
CA TYR A 210 -10.68 -3.42 -1.58
C TYR A 210 -11.93 -3.96 -2.27
N VAL A 211 -12.96 -3.11 -2.41
CA VAL A 211 -14.25 -3.46 -3.01
C VAL A 211 -14.67 -2.44 -4.05
N THR A 212 -15.47 -2.88 -5.01
CA THR A 212 -16.25 -1.96 -5.85
C THR A 212 -17.57 -1.58 -5.16
N ASN A 213 -18.23 -0.53 -5.66
CA ASN A 213 -19.59 -0.18 -5.22
C ASN A 213 -20.60 -1.34 -5.42
N GLU A 214 -20.40 -2.18 -6.44
CA GLU A 214 -21.26 -3.33 -6.68
C GLU A 214 -21.03 -4.43 -5.66
N ASP A 215 -19.77 -4.72 -5.34
CA ASP A 215 -19.40 -5.72 -4.34
C ASP A 215 -19.87 -5.29 -2.95
N LEU A 216 -19.69 -4.01 -2.61
CA LEU A 216 -20.16 -3.46 -1.35
C LEU A 216 -21.66 -3.66 -1.17
N LYS A 217 -22.48 -3.38 -2.21
CA LYS A 217 -23.93 -3.63 -2.16
C LYS A 217 -24.25 -5.10 -1.89
N ARG A 218 -23.52 -6.03 -2.52
CA ARG A 218 -23.69 -7.47 -2.29
C ARG A 218 -23.38 -7.84 -0.84
N PHE A 219 -22.25 -7.38 -0.32
CA PHE A 219 -21.84 -7.69 1.05
C PHE A 219 -22.70 -7.03 2.11
N MET A 220 -23.26 -5.84 1.84
CA MET A 220 -24.23 -5.19 2.74
C MET A 220 -25.51 -6.01 2.90
N VAL A 221 -26.00 -6.64 1.81
CA VAL A 221 -27.14 -7.57 1.89
C VAL A 221 -26.78 -8.79 2.75
N ILE A 222 -25.60 -9.37 2.55
CA ILE A 222 -25.12 -10.51 3.33
C ILE A 222 -24.99 -10.14 4.82
N ALA A 223 -24.37 -8.99 5.12
CA ALA A 223 -24.17 -8.48 6.47
C ALA A 223 -25.48 -8.15 7.18
N SER A 224 -26.50 -7.65 6.46
CA SER A 224 -27.84 -7.40 7.02
C SER A 224 -28.57 -8.68 7.42
N ARG A 225 -28.28 -9.80 6.75
CA ARG A 225 -28.87 -11.12 7.01
C ARG A 225 -28.04 -11.96 7.98
N TRP A 226 -26.93 -11.42 8.46
CA TRP A 226 -25.95 -12.15 9.27
C TRP A 226 -26.53 -12.72 10.57
N ASP A 227 -27.50 -12.03 11.17
CA ASP A 227 -28.15 -12.51 12.40
C ASP A 227 -28.99 -13.79 12.16
N HIS A 228 -29.34 -14.09 10.91
CA HIS A 228 -30.08 -15.31 10.52
C HIS A 228 -29.14 -16.48 10.16
N PHE A 229 -27.83 -16.23 10.11
CA PHE A 229 -26.78 -17.20 9.79
C PHE A 229 -25.98 -17.63 11.03
N LYS A 230 -26.55 -17.48 12.24
CA LYS A 230 -25.97 -18.14 13.41
C LYS A 230 -26.10 -19.66 13.25
N PRO A 231 -25.00 -20.44 13.33
CA PRO A 231 -25.10 -21.87 13.54
C PRO A 231 -25.75 -22.20 14.90
#